data_AF-A0A8T0P4T9-F1
#
_entry.id   AF-A0A8T0P4T9-F1
#
_cell.length_a   1.000
_cell.length_b   1.000
_cell.length_c   1.000
_cell.angle_alpha   90.00
_cell.angle_beta   90.00
_cell.angle_gamma   90.00
#
_symmetry.space_group_name_H-M   'P 1'
#
loop_
_entity.id
_entity.type
_entity.pdbx_description
1 polymer ?
#
loop_
_entity_poly.entity_id
_entity_poly.type
_entity_poly.pdbx_seq_one_letter_code
_entity_poly.pdbx_strand_id
1 'polypeptide(L)'
;LASAPPSSPPSWVILGSIARVCAADADLPPGADLSLALAPSPRVSLLTVPPRLFPDAPTARNFPAVLAADPSGLLLHANQVRATGPLVTPPPPSTFAIPEPKLISERAFLSLLLHPGGGHRYVVAELRLVVGRDHTYLYCFCSDVSEWVEKVVPRTIPHRLWVPDAVIAHHGRLWWADLSFGLVTCDPFADAPALGYGEAARVLDRYRVVGLSAGKLRFVDMYRNRDPRGALQVGVWTQPDPDATEWTLEHQVSLPDIWADRSYKAAGLPMKIPVLALIHPKDPAVVYFFLKDHLFGVDLRSRSVVECEVYELVAPDRNLVATRFVHAWELPPSLSSSSVDNNERRLKYIIGR
;
A
#
# COMPACT_ATOMS: atom_id res chain seq x y z
N LEU A 1 -0.43 -19.50 -37.22
CA LEU A 1 0.06 -19.03 -35.90
C LEU A 1 -1.10 -19.16 -34.93
N ALA A 2 -1.11 -20.20 -34.11
CA ALA A 2 -2.12 -20.36 -33.07
C ALA A 2 -1.91 -19.25 -32.03
N SER A 3 -2.95 -18.47 -31.74
CA SER A 3 -2.93 -17.49 -30.66
C SER A 3 -2.66 -18.21 -29.35
N ALA A 4 -1.72 -17.71 -28.56
CA ALA A 4 -1.53 -18.17 -27.19
C ALA A 4 -2.87 -18.13 -26.43
N PRO A 5 -3.19 -19.12 -25.58
CA PRO A 5 -4.41 -19.08 -24.77
C PRO A 5 -4.44 -17.79 -23.94
N PRO A 6 -5.62 -17.20 -23.69
CA PRO A 6 -5.74 -16.03 -22.84
C PRO A 6 -5.12 -16.35 -21.49
N SER A 7 -4.08 -15.59 -21.10
CA SER A 7 -3.45 -15.73 -19.79
C SER A 7 -4.51 -15.47 -18.73
N SER A 8 -4.67 -16.39 -17.77
CA SER A 8 -5.51 -16.14 -16.60
C SER A 8 -5.15 -14.78 -16.01
N PRO A 9 -6.13 -13.93 -15.69
CA PRO A 9 -5.87 -12.62 -15.12
C PRO A 9 -5.03 -12.78 -13.84
N PRO A 10 -4.11 -11.84 -13.59
CA PRO A 10 -3.23 -11.94 -12.44
C PRO A 10 -4.06 -11.94 -11.15
N SER A 11 -3.67 -12.73 -10.17
CA SER A 11 -4.36 -12.78 -8.88
C SER A 11 -3.93 -11.67 -7.91
N TRP A 12 -2.94 -10.87 -8.30
CA TRP A 12 -2.43 -9.69 -7.61
C TRP A 12 -1.61 -8.83 -8.58
N VAL A 13 -1.42 -7.55 -8.27
CA VAL A 13 -0.57 -6.63 -9.04
C VAL A 13 0.26 -5.71 -8.15
N ILE A 14 1.33 -5.15 -8.72
CA ILE A 14 2.04 -4.00 -8.13
C ILE A 14 1.30 -2.74 -8.58
N LEU A 15 0.64 -2.03 -7.68
CA LEU A 15 -0.11 -0.80 -7.98
C LEU A 15 0.71 0.43 -7.63
N GLY A 16 0.86 1.38 -8.56
CA GLY A 16 1.49 2.67 -8.26
C GLY A 16 0.62 3.53 -7.35
N SER A 17 1.21 4.13 -6.32
CA SER A 17 0.46 4.91 -5.33
C SER A 17 -0.02 6.25 -5.85
N ILE A 18 0.59 6.82 -6.89
CA ILE A 18 0.18 8.11 -7.45
C ILE A 18 -0.61 7.86 -8.73
N ALA A 19 -1.85 8.32 -8.76
CA ALA A 19 -2.71 8.17 -9.92
C ALA A 19 -2.36 9.20 -11.00
N ARG A 20 -2.52 8.81 -12.26
CA ARG A 20 -2.42 9.71 -13.40
C ARG A 20 -3.72 10.52 -13.51
N VAL A 21 -3.61 11.83 -13.74
CA VAL A 21 -4.77 12.66 -14.13
C VAL A 21 -4.82 12.71 -15.66
N CYS A 22 -5.95 12.36 -16.27
CA CYS A 22 -6.12 12.51 -17.73
C CYS A 22 -6.38 13.99 -18.11
N ALA A 23 -6.25 14.33 -19.39
CA ALA A 23 -6.37 15.72 -19.84
C ALA A 23 -7.83 16.20 -19.85
N ALA A 24 -8.75 15.30 -20.20
CA ALA A 24 -10.18 15.53 -20.17
C ALA A 24 -10.92 14.30 -19.65
N ASP A 25 -12.09 14.52 -19.04
CA ASP A 25 -12.99 13.44 -18.61
C ASP A 25 -13.36 12.46 -19.74
N ALA A 26 -13.39 12.96 -20.98
CA ALA A 26 -13.67 12.17 -22.19
C ALA A 26 -12.55 11.19 -22.56
N ASP A 27 -11.35 11.34 -21.96
CA ASP A 27 -10.23 10.41 -22.17
C ASP A 27 -10.44 9.08 -21.43
N LEU A 28 -11.40 9.03 -20.49
CA LEU A 28 -11.83 7.79 -19.85
C LEU A 28 -12.82 7.02 -20.73
N PRO A 29 -12.87 5.68 -20.62
CA PRO A 29 -13.91 4.89 -21.26
C PRO A 29 -15.31 5.44 -20.94
N PRO A 30 -16.25 5.48 -21.91
CA PRO A 30 -17.59 5.99 -21.67
C PRO A 30 -18.26 5.30 -20.45
N GLY A 31 -18.71 6.09 -19.48
CA GLY A 31 -19.33 5.60 -18.25
C GLY A 31 -18.35 5.26 -17.10
N ALA A 32 -17.04 5.41 -17.28
CA ALA A 32 -16.05 5.15 -16.24
C ALA A 32 -15.83 6.35 -15.31
N ASP A 33 -15.87 6.11 -14.00
CA ASP A 33 -15.41 7.04 -12.95
C ASP A 33 -13.89 7.04 -12.82
N LEU A 34 -13.26 5.87 -13.00
CA LEU A 34 -11.81 5.69 -12.98
C LEU A 34 -11.40 4.64 -14.03
N SER A 35 -10.14 4.71 -14.48
CA SER A 35 -9.54 3.65 -15.31
C SER A 35 -8.30 3.07 -14.65
N LEU A 36 -8.24 1.75 -14.52
CA LEU A 36 -7.07 1.04 -13.99
C LEU A 36 -6.41 0.24 -15.10
N ALA A 37 -5.13 0.51 -15.37
CA ALA A 37 -4.32 -0.23 -16.34
C ALA A 37 -3.52 -1.34 -15.61
N LEU A 38 -4.02 -2.59 -15.64
CA LEU A 38 -3.29 -3.70 -15.03
C LEU A 38 -2.11 -4.13 -15.88
N ALA A 39 -0.99 -4.43 -15.21
CA ALA A 39 0.21 -4.99 -15.78
C ALA A 39 0.65 -6.21 -14.95
N PRO A 40 1.17 -7.28 -15.60
CA PRO A 40 1.70 -8.42 -14.87
C PRO A 40 2.98 -8.01 -14.12
N SER A 41 3.20 -8.63 -12.95
CA SER A 41 4.42 -8.45 -12.15
C SER A 41 5.68 -8.72 -13.00
N PRO A 42 6.78 -7.95 -12.81
CA PRO A 42 6.96 -6.85 -11.86
C PRO A 42 6.59 -5.48 -12.44
N ARG A 43 5.82 -5.40 -13.53
CA ARG A 43 5.40 -4.09 -14.07
C ARG A 43 4.35 -3.44 -13.16
N VAL A 44 4.46 -2.13 -13.03
CA VAL A 44 3.55 -1.34 -12.21
C VAL A 44 2.24 -1.09 -12.96
N SER A 45 1.14 -1.46 -12.32
CA SER A 45 -0.22 -1.11 -12.72
C SER A 45 -0.54 0.32 -12.29
N LEU A 46 -1.27 1.08 -13.11
CA LEU A 46 -1.50 2.50 -12.89
C LEU A 46 -2.98 2.84 -12.89
N LEU A 47 -3.41 3.58 -11.87
CA LEU A 47 -4.73 4.19 -11.80
C LEU A 47 -4.74 5.52 -12.57
N THR A 48 -5.82 5.78 -13.30
CA THR A 48 -6.09 7.05 -14.00
C THR A 48 -7.40 7.64 -13.48
N VAL A 49 -7.35 8.90 -13.06
CA VAL A 49 -8.47 9.69 -12.56
C VAL A 49 -8.80 10.81 -13.54
N PRO A 50 -10.08 11.22 -13.66
CA PRO A 50 -10.48 12.36 -14.48
C PRO A 50 -10.30 13.70 -13.75
N PRO A 51 -10.13 14.82 -14.49
CA PRO A 51 -10.12 16.16 -13.92
C PRO A 51 -11.32 16.47 -13.01
N ARG A 52 -12.50 15.90 -13.25
CA ARG A 52 -13.64 16.07 -12.30
C ARG A 52 -13.36 15.57 -10.88
N LEU A 53 -12.50 14.57 -10.71
CA LEU A 53 -12.09 14.07 -9.38
C LEU A 53 -10.85 14.81 -8.84
N PHE A 54 -10.03 15.37 -9.73
CA PHE A 54 -8.84 16.14 -9.37
C PHE A 54 -8.68 17.33 -10.33
N PRO A 55 -9.36 18.46 -10.07
CA PRO A 55 -9.41 19.59 -11.02
C PRO A 55 -8.12 20.43 -11.02
N ASP A 56 -7.33 20.35 -9.95
CA ASP A 56 -6.06 21.05 -9.85
C ASP A 56 -4.99 20.39 -10.73
N ALA A 57 -4.01 21.16 -11.18
CA ALA A 57 -2.81 20.58 -11.78
C ALA A 57 -2.00 19.85 -10.69
N PRO A 58 -1.57 18.59 -10.90
CA PRO A 58 -0.72 17.88 -9.94
C PRO A 58 0.57 18.63 -9.66
N THR A 59 0.93 18.75 -8.38
CA THR A 59 2.20 19.32 -7.90
C THR A 59 2.91 18.32 -7.00
N ALA A 60 4.20 18.57 -6.69
CA ALA A 60 4.96 17.73 -5.77
C ALA A 60 4.33 17.58 -4.37
N ARG A 61 3.44 18.51 -3.99
CA ARG A 61 2.72 18.46 -2.71
C ARG A 61 1.24 18.11 -2.88
N ASN A 62 0.69 18.08 -4.08
CA ASN A 62 -0.74 17.88 -4.29
C ASN A 62 -0.97 16.98 -5.48
N PHE A 63 -1.32 15.73 -5.24
CA PHE A 63 -1.54 14.73 -6.27
C PHE A 63 -2.59 13.72 -5.79
N PRO A 64 -3.35 13.08 -6.71
CA PRO A 64 -4.25 12.00 -6.35
C PRO A 64 -3.44 10.76 -5.97
N ALA A 65 -3.72 10.20 -4.80
CA ALA A 65 -2.94 9.12 -4.21
C ALA A 65 -3.82 7.96 -3.74
N VAL A 66 -3.43 6.74 -4.08
CA VAL A 66 -3.93 5.51 -3.48
C VAL A 66 -3.37 5.40 -2.07
N LEU A 67 -4.26 5.44 -1.08
CA LEU A 67 -3.90 5.35 0.33
C LEU A 67 -3.92 3.90 0.84
N ALA A 68 -4.82 3.08 0.31
CA ALA A 68 -4.92 1.67 0.65
C ALA A 68 -5.44 0.87 -0.55
N ALA A 69 -4.94 -0.36 -0.71
CA ALA A 69 -5.38 -1.30 -1.73
C ALA A 69 -5.31 -2.72 -1.14
N ASP A 70 -6.45 -3.40 -1.05
CA ASP A 70 -6.56 -4.73 -0.48
C ASP A 70 -7.60 -5.57 -1.26
N PRO A 71 -7.78 -6.88 -0.99
CA PRO A 71 -8.80 -7.70 -1.68
C PRO A 71 -10.23 -7.15 -1.60
N SER A 72 -10.43 -6.20 -0.70
CA SER A 72 -11.68 -5.60 -0.30
C SER A 72 -11.95 -4.27 -1.02
N GLY A 73 -10.97 -3.70 -1.73
CA GLY A 73 -11.16 -2.53 -2.58
C GLY A 73 -9.96 -1.60 -2.60
N LEU A 74 -10.23 -0.36 -3.01
CA LEU A 74 -9.24 0.70 -3.13
C LEU A 74 -9.75 1.94 -2.40
N LEU A 75 -8.85 2.58 -1.64
CA LEU A 75 -9.05 3.91 -1.07
C LEU A 75 -8.22 4.92 -1.87
N LEU A 76 -8.90 5.88 -2.49
CA LEU A 76 -8.30 6.94 -3.27
C LEU A 76 -8.51 8.29 -2.58
N HIS A 77 -7.42 9.01 -2.35
CA HIS A 77 -7.46 10.41 -1.98
C HIS A 77 -7.31 11.28 -3.23
N ALA A 78 -8.37 11.95 -3.65
CA ALA A 78 -8.36 12.96 -4.71
C ALA A 78 -8.62 14.33 -4.08
N ASN A 79 -7.72 15.29 -4.29
CA ASN A 79 -7.74 16.59 -3.60
C ASN A 79 -8.97 17.41 -4.00
N GLN A 80 -9.68 17.88 -2.98
CA GLN A 80 -10.69 18.91 -3.12
C GLN A 80 -10.33 20.12 -2.27
N VAL A 81 -10.03 21.25 -2.90
CA VAL A 81 -9.94 22.53 -2.19
C VAL A 81 -11.32 23.05 -1.75
N ARG A 82 -12.41 22.28 -1.95
CA ARG A 82 -13.74 22.56 -1.39
C ARG A 82 -14.53 21.28 -1.11
N ALA A 83 -14.48 20.80 0.14
CA ALA A 83 -15.61 20.14 0.79
C ALA A 83 -16.13 18.82 0.20
N THR A 84 -15.31 18.00 -0.45
CA THR A 84 -15.68 16.59 -0.65
C THR A 84 -14.47 15.66 -0.55
N GLY A 85 -14.57 14.67 0.33
CA GLY A 85 -13.44 13.98 0.97
C GLY A 85 -13.01 12.71 0.25
N PRO A 86 -12.41 11.73 0.97
CA PRO A 86 -11.80 10.56 0.33
C PRO A 86 -12.82 9.74 -0.48
N LEU A 87 -12.37 9.12 -1.58
CA LEU A 87 -13.20 8.25 -2.41
C LEU A 87 -12.94 6.79 -2.06
N VAL A 88 -14.01 6.03 -1.84
CA VAL A 88 -13.95 4.59 -1.61
C VAL A 88 -14.59 3.87 -2.78
N THR A 89 -13.89 2.85 -3.29
CA THR A 89 -14.41 1.96 -4.32
C THR A 89 -14.45 0.54 -3.74
N PRO A 90 -15.51 0.18 -2.99
CA PRO A 90 -15.72 -1.21 -2.60
C PRO A 90 -16.15 -2.01 -3.85
N PRO A 91 -15.99 -3.34 -3.88
CA PRO A 91 -16.57 -4.20 -4.91
C PRO A 91 -18.09 -4.35 -4.65
N PRO A 92 -19.00 -4.34 -5.65
CA PRO A 92 -18.75 -4.05 -7.07
C PRO A 92 -18.37 -2.58 -7.26
N PRO A 93 -17.60 -2.23 -8.31
CA PRO A 93 -16.78 -1.02 -8.37
C PRO A 93 -17.62 0.26 -8.58
N SER A 94 -18.34 0.66 -7.54
CA SER A 94 -19.06 1.91 -7.42
C SER A 94 -18.19 2.88 -6.61
N THR A 95 -17.86 4.04 -7.18
CA THR A 95 -17.06 5.06 -6.47
C THR A 95 -17.98 5.93 -5.63
N PHE A 96 -17.77 5.96 -4.31
CA PHE A 96 -18.49 6.82 -3.40
C PHE A 96 -17.56 7.91 -2.86
N ALA A 97 -18.01 9.16 -2.95
CA ALA A 97 -17.34 10.27 -2.30
C ALA A 97 -17.74 10.31 -0.82
N ILE A 98 -16.77 10.25 0.08
CA ILE A 98 -17.00 10.44 1.51
C ILE A 98 -16.96 11.94 1.80
N PRO A 99 -17.92 12.53 2.53
CA PRO A 99 -17.84 13.93 2.93
C PRO A 99 -16.52 14.24 3.65
N GLU A 100 -15.89 15.40 3.44
CA GLU A 100 -14.75 15.78 4.29
C GLU A 100 -15.24 15.94 5.73
N PRO A 101 -14.55 15.38 6.75
CA PRO A 101 -14.75 15.85 8.10
C PRO A 101 -14.35 17.33 8.12
N LYS A 102 -15.17 18.16 8.78
CA LYS A 102 -14.99 19.63 8.87
C LYS A 102 -13.63 20.09 9.43
N LEU A 103 -12.80 19.17 9.89
CA LEU A 103 -11.53 19.38 10.56
C LEU A 103 -10.57 18.27 10.15
N ILE A 104 -10.00 18.23 8.93
CA ILE A 104 -8.79 17.41 8.66
C ILE A 104 -7.54 18.28 8.69
N SER A 105 -6.56 17.84 9.47
CA SER A 105 -5.21 18.38 9.49
C SER A 105 -4.26 17.24 9.18
N GLU A 106 -3.76 17.25 7.93
CA GLU A 106 -2.66 16.43 7.39
C GLU A 106 -2.99 15.03 6.81
N ARG A 107 -2.49 14.84 5.58
CA ARG A 107 -2.78 13.78 4.59
C ARG A 107 -2.30 12.37 4.96
N ALA A 108 -1.68 12.16 6.12
CA ALA A 108 -0.91 10.96 6.44
C ALA A 108 -1.66 9.92 7.31
N PHE A 109 -2.90 10.18 7.71
CA PHE A 109 -3.56 9.41 8.79
C PHE A 109 -4.80 8.62 8.38
N LEU A 110 -5.24 8.69 7.12
CA LEU A 110 -6.48 8.07 6.64
C LEU A 110 -6.27 6.63 6.14
N SER A 111 -7.16 5.73 6.52
CA SER A 111 -7.20 4.35 6.01
C SER A 111 -8.63 3.81 5.93
N LEU A 112 -8.80 2.72 5.19
CA LEU A 112 -10.06 2.04 4.92
C LEU A 112 -9.99 0.63 5.51
N LEU A 113 -11.03 0.22 6.25
CA LEU A 113 -11.24 -1.14 6.70
C LEU A 113 -12.65 -1.58 6.33
N LEU A 114 -12.80 -2.73 5.68
CA LEU A 114 -14.13 -3.32 5.51
C LEU A 114 -14.62 -3.98 6.80
N HIS A 115 -15.93 -3.91 7.01
CA HIS A 115 -16.57 -4.56 8.14
C HIS A 115 -16.42 -6.10 8.01
N PRO A 116 -15.98 -6.79 9.08
CA PRO A 116 -15.79 -8.26 9.06
C PRO A 116 -17.04 -9.10 8.74
N GLY A 117 -18.23 -8.49 8.74
CA GLY A 117 -19.53 -9.15 8.57
C GLY A 117 -20.05 -9.17 7.13
N GLY A 118 -19.26 -8.66 6.17
CA GLY A 118 -19.67 -8.54 4.77
C GLY A 118 -20.72 -7.45 4.50
N GLY A 119 -21.09 -7.31 3.21
CA GLY A 119 -22.19 -6.44 2.76
C GLY A 119 -21.80 -5.01 2.35
N HIS A 120 -20.63 -4.79 1.76
CA HIS A 120 -20.16 -3.46 1.31
C HIS A 120 -19.99 -2.42 2.41
N ARG A 121 -20.06 -2.84 3.68
CA ARG A 121 -19.91 -1.95 4.81
C ARG A 121 -18.44 -1.67 5.06
N TYR A 122 -18.10 -0.40 5.16
CA TYR A 122 -16.72 0.03 5.34
C TYR A 122 -16.64 1.13 6.38
N VAL A 123 -15.47 1.22 7.01
CA VAL A 123 -15.09 2.35 7.84
C VAL A 123 -13.83 2.98 7.28
N VAL A 124 -13.87 4.29 7.09
CA VAL A 124 -12.65 5.08 6.91
C VAL A 124 -12.31 5.68 8.26
N ALA A 125 -11.08 5.48 8.73
CA ALA A 125 -10.66 6.04 9.99
C ALA A 125 -9.39 6.88 9.89
N GLU A 126 -9.34 7.94 10.69
CA GLU A 126 -8.19 8.79 10.89
C GLU A 126 -7.80 8.77 12.38
N LEU A 127 -6.55 8.41 12.67
CA LEU A 127 -6.01 8.48 14.03
C LEU A 127 -5.21 9.78 14.20
N ARG A 128 -5.63 10.65 15.10
CA ARG A 128 -4.89 11.88 15.46
C ARG A 128 -4.25 11.80 16.82
N LEU A 129 -2.92 11.89 16.78
CA LEU A 129 -2.07 11.90 17.95
C LEU A 129 -1.65 13.34 18.27
N VAL A 130 -2.38 13.99 19.17
CA VAL A 130 -2.03 15.34 19.62
C VAL A 130 -0.92 15.25 20.66
N VAL A 131 0.22 15.91 20.41
CA VAL A 131 1.35 15.93 21.35
C VAL A 131 0.92 16.62 22.65
N GLY A 132 1.27 16.03 23.79
CA GLY A 132 0.96 16.58 25.12
C GLY A 132 -0.46 16.32 25.64
N ARG A 133 -1.27 15.51 24.95
CA ARG A 133 -2.56 15.01 25.46
C ARG A 133 -2.46 13.54 25.88
N ASP A 134 -3.21 13.20 26.92
CA ASP A 134 -3.36 11.85 27.46
C ASP A 134 -4.45 11.04 26.73
N HIS A 135 -5.01 11.62 25.68
CA HIS A 135 -5.98 10.99 24.79
C HIS A 135 -5.66 11.31 23.33
N THR A 136 -6.27 10.52 22.47
CA THR A 136 -6.14 10.59 21.01
C THR A 136 -7.55 10.67 20.42
N TYR A 137 -7.64 11.16 19.18
CA TYR A 137 -8.90 11.22 18.47
C TYR A 137 -8.90 10.19 17.35
N LEU A 138 -9.91 9.33 17.35
CA LEU A 138 -10.19 8.44 16.24
C LEU A 138 -11.45 8.96 15.54
N TYR A 139 -11.29 9.44 14.32
CA TYR A 139 -12.40 9.86 13.47
C TYR A 139 -12.80 8.67 12.61
N CYS A 140 -14.05 8.22 12.69
CA CYS A 140 -14.58 7.11 11.89
C CYS A 140 -15.71 7.59 11.01
N PHE A 141 -15.64 7.31 9.71
CA PHE A 141 -16.76 7.37 8.78
C PHE A 141 -17.23 5.95 8.50
N CYS A 142 -18.40 5.57 9.03
CA CYS A 142 -19.02 4.28 8.73
C CYS A 142 -20.03 4.44 7.59
N SER A 143 -20.00 3.55 6.60
CA SER A 143 -20.96 3.53 5.50
C SER A 143 -22.43 3.52 5.96
N ASP A 144 -22.72 2.83 7.06
CA ASP A 144 -24.09 2.66 7.61
C ASP A 144 -24.66 3.96 8.16
N VAL A 145 -23.79 4.82 8.71
CA VAL A 145 -24.17 6.07 9.37
C VAL A 145 -24.01 7.25 8.41
N SER A 146 -23.10 7.15 7.44
CA SER A 146 -22.77 8.21 6.47
C SER A 146 -22.39 9.55 7.10
N GLU A 147 -21.93 9.53 8.35
CA GLU A 147 -21.44 10.68 9.09
C GLU A 147 -20.10 10.36 9.76
N TRP A 148 -19.29 11.39 9.98
CA TRP A 148 -18.07 11.27 10.74
C TRP A 148 -18.37 11.29 12.24
N VAL A 149 -17.96 10.23 12.92
CA VAL A 149 -18.04 10.12 14.37
C VAL A 149 -16.64 10.35 14.95
N GLU A 150 -16.54 11.31 15.86
CA GLU A 150 -15.34 11.51 16.68
C GLU A 150 -15.41 10.58 17.90
N LYS A 151 -14.38 9.75 18.09
CA LYS A 151 -14.20 8.92 19.27
C LYS A 151 -12.95 9.38 20.03
N VAL A 152 -13.10 9.62 21.33
CA VAL A 152 -11.98 9.94 22.22
C VAL A 152 -11.42 8.64 22.78
N VAL A 153 -10.15 8.37 22.49
CA VAL A 153 -9.49 7.12 22.89
C VAL A 153 -8.35 7.42 23.88
N PRO A 154 -8.33 6.80 25.07
CA PRO A 154 -7.23 6.94 26.01
C PRO A 154 -5.89 6.62 25.34
N ARG A 155 -4.87 7.45 25.59
CA ARG A 155 -3.55 7.26 24.99
C ARG A 155 -2.76 6.24 25.82
N THR A 156 -2.65 5.03 25.30
CA THR A 156 -1.81 3.96 25.86
C THR A 156 -0.45 3.85 25.15
N ILE A 157 -0.11 4.83 24.31
CA ILE A 157 1.08 4.82 23.43
C ILE A 157 2.03 5.98 23.76
N PRO A 158 3.34 5.87 23.49
CA PRO A 158 4.33 6.87 23.90
C PRO A 158 4.02 8.32 23.47
N HIS A 159 4.32 9.28 24.36
CA HIS A 159 4.14 10.72 24.13
C HIS A 159 5.25 11.27 23.23
N ARG A 160 5.04 11.19 21.92
CA ARG A 160 5.92 11.74 20.88
C ARG A 160 5.10 12.24 19.68
N LEU A 161 5.74 13.00 18.81
CA LEU A 161 5.27 13.24 17.45
C LEU A 161 5.37 11.93 16.65
N TRP A 162 4.26 11.51 16.07
CA TRP A 162 4.15 10.35 15.19
C TRP A 162 4.01 10.81 13.75
N VAL A 163 4.68 10.13 12.83
CA VAL A 163 4.60 10.36 11.38
C VAL A 163 4.24 9.03 10.72
N PRO A 164 2.94 8.76 10.46
CA PRO A 164 2.55 7.51 9.85
C PRO A 164 3.03 7.46 8.41
N ASP A 165 3.71 6.37 8.07
CA ASP A 165 4.21 6.05 6.73
C ASP A 165 3.25 5.13 5.97
N ALA A 166 2.47 4.31 6.68
CA ALA A 166 1.52 3.36 6.10
C ALA A 166 0.36 3.09 7.06
N VAL A 167 -0.80 2.72 6.53
CA VAL A 167 -1.92 2.22 7.33
C VAL A 167 -2.49 0.95 6.70
N ILE A 168 -2.65 -0.10 7.50
CA ILE A 168 -2.98 -1.45 7.02
C ILE A 168 -4.27 -1.94 7.70
N ALA A 169 -5.20 -2.46 6.91
CA ALA A 169 -6.38 -3.18 7.39
C ALA A 169 -6.04 -4.67 7.60
N HIS A 170 -6.10 -5.15 8.83
CA HIS A 170 -5.76 -6.55 9.14
C HIS A 170 -6.44 -7.05 10.43
N HIS A 171 -7.02 -8.26 10.37
CA HIS A 171 -7.75 -8.91 11.48
C HIS A 171 -8.83 -8.02 12.13
N GLY A 172 -9.62 -7.29 11.31
CA GLY A 172 -10.68 -6.42 11.80
C GLY A 172 -10.17 -5.16 12.51
N ARG A 173 -8.88 -4.85 12.39
CA ARG A 173 -8.24 -3.67 12.96
C ARG A 173 -7.55 -2.85 11.88
N LEU A 174 -7.38 -1.56 12.16
CA LEU A 174 -6.50 -0.67 11.42
C LEU A 174 -5.17 -0.56 12.14
N TRP A 175 -4.08 -0.61 11.39
CA TRP A 175 -2.70 -0.58 11.88
C TRP A 175 -1.98 0.62 11.27
N TRP A 176 -1.77 1.69 12.03
CA TRP A 176 -0.96 2.85 11.63
C TRP A 176 0.50 2.58 11.95
N ALA A 177 1.33 2.57 10.91
CA ALA A 177 2.77 2.34 11.01
C ALA A 177 3.54 3.66 10.94
N ASP A 178 4.31 3.97 11.97
CA ASP A 178 5.39 4.96 11.93
C ASP A 178 6.71 4.18 11.85
N LEU A 179 7.33 4.15 10.68
CA LEU A 179 8.55 3.37 10.43
C LEU A 179 9.77 3.92 11.18
N SER A 180 9.64 5.08 11.81
CA SER A 180 10.65 5.62 12.73
C SER A 180 10.53 5.07 14.15
N PHE A 181 9.42 4.39 14.49
CA PHE A 181 9.07 4.12 15.88
C PHE A 181 8.25 2.86 16.18
N GLY A 182 7.14 2.59 15.48
CA GLY A 182 6.22 1.54 15.92
C GLY A 182 4.93 1.41 15.12
N LEU A 183 4.14 0.42 15.50
CA LEU A 183 2.79 0.19 15.00
C LEU A 183 1.77 0.56 16.10
N VAL A 184 0.74 1.31 15.71
CA VAL A 184 -0.46 1.53 16.52
C VAL A 184 -1.61 0.78 15.87
N THR A 185 -2.35 -0.01 16.64
CA THR A 185 -3.52 -0.74 16.15
C THR A 185 -4.78 -0.31 16.87
N CYS A 186 -5.91 -0.28 16.17
CA CYS A 186 -7.22 -0.01 16.75
C CYS A 186 -8.31 -0.78 16.00
N ASP A 187 -9.32 -1.27 16.71
CA ASP A 187 -10.57 -1.71 16.09
C ASP A 187 -11.51 -0.49 15.94
N PRO A 188 -11.71 0.04 14.72
CA PRO A 188 -12.59 1.20 14.51
C PRO A 188 -14.08 0.90 14.74
N PHE A 189 -14.49 -0.38 14.70
CA PHE A 189 -15.89 -0.80 14.89
C PHE A 189 -16.29 -0.94 16.36
N ALA A 190 -15.32 -1.02 17.28
CA ALA A 190 -15.62 -1.10 18.71
C ALA A 190 -16.35 0.17 19.21
N ASP A 191 -17.36 -0.02 20.06
CA ASP A 191 -18.08 1.08 20.74
C ASP A 191 -17.13 1.89 21.63
N ALA A 192 -16.20 1.19 22.28
CA ALA A 192 -15.09 1.76 23.04
C ALA A 192 -13.76 1.28 22.44
N PRO A 193 -13.20 1.98 21.44
CA PRO A 193 -11.94 1.58 20.82
C PRO A 193 -10.79 1.66 21.81
N ALA A 194 -9.86 0.72 21.72
CA ALA A 194 -8.60 0.71 22.47
C ALA A 194 -7.42 0.69 21.50
N LEU A 195 -6.34 1.40 21.85
CA LEU A 195 -5.09 1.38 21.10
C LEU A 195 -4.21 0.23 21.60
N GLY A 196 -3.80 -0.63 20.67
CA GLY A 196 -2.65 -1.51 20.85
C GLY A 196 -1.38 -0.85 20.30
N TYR A 197 -0.23 -1.17 20.88
CA TYR A 197 1.06 -0.67 20.42
C TYR A 197 2.09 -1.78 20.41
N GLY A 198 2.81 -1.88 19.29
CA GLY A 198 4.00 -2.70 19.14
C GLY A 198 5.19 -1.83 18.76
N GLU A 199 6.27 -1.90 19.52
CA GLU A 199 7.51 -1.21 19.16
C GLU A 199 8.08 -1.85 17.89
N ALA A 200 8.41 -1.02 16.90
CA ALA A 200 9.07 -1.46 15.67
C ALA A 200 10.40 -0.71 15.54
N ALA A 201 11.46 -1.39 15.14
CA ALA A 201 12.80 -0.81 15.12
C ALA A 201 12.88 0.46 14.23
N ARG A 202 13.78 1.39 14.60
CA ARG A 202 13.93 2.78 14.09
C ARG A 202 14.49 2.98 12.65
N VAL A 203 13.70 3.62 11.76
CA VAL A 203 13.96 4.47 10.55
C VAL A 203 14.48 3.86 9.22
N LEU A 204 13.63 3.94 8.16
CA LEU A 204 13.78 4.62 6.86
C LEU A 204 12.82 3.95 5.85
N ASP A 205 11.89 4.71 5.27
CA ASP A 205 10.96 4.39 4.16
C ASP A 205 11.61 3.77 2.90
N ARG A 206 12.94 3.66 2.87
CA ARG A 206 13.72 3.05 1.79
C ARG A 206 14.24 1.66 2.11
N TYR A 207 14.28 1.28 3.37
CA TYR A 207 14.95 0.06 3.85
C TYR A 207 14.04 -0.81 4.71
N ARG A 208 12.81 -0.34 4.98
CA ARG A 208 11.82 -1.06 5.78
C ARG A 208 10.43 -1.00 5.16
N VAL A 209 9.71 -2.11 5.20
CA VAL A 209 8.29 -2.16 4.84
C VAL A 209 7.53 -3.08 5.79
N VAL A 210 6.31 -2.69 6.14
CA VAL A 210 5.33 -3.56 6.79
C VAL A 210 4.22 -3.83 5.78
N GLY A 211 3.81 -5.09 5.63
CA GLY A 211 2.77 -5.46 4.68
C GLY A 211 2.20 -6.84 4.97
N LEU A 212 1.11 -7.19 4.28
CA LEU A 212 0.52 -8.51 4.36
C LEU A 212 1.19 -9.45 3.37
N SER A 213 1.55 -10.65 3.84
CA SER A 213 1.99 -11.74 2.97
C SER A 213 1.54 -13.09 3.49
N ALA A 214 0.88 -13.86 2.62
CA ALA A 214 0.25 -15.13 2.96
C ALA A 214 -0.69 -15.00 4.17
N GLY A 215 -1.49 -13.92 4.19
CA GLY A 215 -2.49 -13.66 5.24
C GLY A 215 -1.93 -13.28 6.61
N LYS A 216 -0.62 -13.03 6.74
CA LYS A 216 0.01 -12.61 8.01
C LYS A 216 0.71 -11.27 7.85
N LEU A 217 0.77 -10.52 8.95
CA LEU A 217 1.56 -9.28 9.01
C LEU A 217 3.05 -9.60 8.98
N ARG A 218 3.76 -8.99 8.02
CA ARG A 218 5.21 -9.13 7.83
C ARG A 218 5.89 -7.79 7.99
N PHE A 219 7.08 -7.83 8.58
CA PHE A 219 8.02 -6.73 8.62
C PHE A 219 9.25 -7.14 7.81
N VAL A 220 9.69 -6.28 6.91
CA VAL A 220 10.93 -6.48 6.14
C VAL A 220 11.87 -5.34 6.51
N ASP A 221 13.13 -5.67 6.81
CA ASP A 221 14.16 -4.72 7.18
C ASP A 221 15.46 -5.05 6.44
N MET A 222 16.11 -4.01 5.93
CA MET A 222 17.50 -4.06 5.48
C MET A 222 18.39 -3.48 6.57
N TYR A 223 19.13 -4.33 7.27
CA TYR A 223 19.86 -3.96 8.47
C TYR A 223 21.28 -4.53 8.47
N ARG A 224 22.19 -3.86 9.18
CA ARG A 224 23.49 -4.44 9.52
C ARG A 224 23.37 -5.08 10.90
N ASN A 225 23.95 -6.27 11.05
CA ASN A 225 24.11 -6.88 12.36
C ASN A 225 24.94 -5.95 13.27
N ARG A 226 24.91 -6.22 14.59
CA ARG A 226 25.68 -5.44 15.58
C ARG A 226 27.20 -5.43 15.32
N ASP A 227 27.71 -6.29 14.45
CA ASP A 227 29.07 -6.21 13.91
C ASP A 227 29.18 -5.07 12.88
N PRO A 228 29.98 -4.01 13.13
CA PRO A 228 30.19 -2.93 12.18
C PRO A 228 30.78 -3.37 10.83
N ARG A 229 31.43 -4.55 10.80
CA ARG A 229 31.98 -5.20 9.59
C ARG A 229 31.00 -6.18 8.94
N GLY A 230 29.83 -6.39 9.55
CA GLY A 230 28.80 -7.30 9.05
C GLY A 230 28.23 -6.84 7.72
N ALA A 231 27.96 -7.80 6.84
CA ALA A 231 27.26 -7.55 5.58
C ALA A 231 25.83 -7.05 5.85
N LEU A 232 25.36 -6.14 4.99
CA LEU A 232 23.96 -5.69 4.98
C LEU A 232 23.05 -6.89 4.69
N GLN A 233 22.12 -7.15 5.60
CA GLN A 233 21.14 -8.22 5.53
C GLN A 233 19.80 -7.69 5.02
N VAL A 234 19.01 -8.57 4.43
CA VAL A 234 17.56 -8.42 4.24
C VAL A 234 16.90 -9.50 5.07
N GLY A 235 16.06 -9.10 6.02
CA GLY A 235 15.27 -10.01 6.85
C GLY A 235 13.78 -9.85 6.61
N VAL A 236 13.04 -10.94 6.77
CA VAL A 236 11.57 -10.95 6.83
C VAL A 236 11.16 -11.57 8.14
N TRP A 237 10.42 -10.79 8.93
CA TRP A 237 9.84 -11.21 10.18
C TRP A 237 8.33 -11.28 10.08
N THR A 238 7.75 -12.08 10.95
CA THR A 238 6.32 -12.37 11.00
C THR A 238 5.80 -12.05 12.38
N GLN A 239 4.65 -11.37 12.41
CA GLN A 239 3.88 -11.29 13.62
C GLN A 239 2.95 -12.51 13.67
N PRO A 240 3.15 -13.44 14.62
CA PRO A 240 2.43 -14.72 14.63
C PRO A 240 0.96 -14.56 15.00
N ASP A 241 0.64 -13.59 15.85
CA ASP A 241 -0.71 -13.25 16.28
C ASP A 241 -0.86 -11.75 16.61
N PRO A 242 -2.08 -11.19 16.64
CA PRO A 242 -2.31 -9.75 16.89
C PRO A 242 -1.84 -9.25 18.26
N ASP A 243 -1.76 -10.12 19.26
CA ASP A 243 -1.42 -9.77 20.65
C ASP A 243 0.07 -10.05 20.96
N ALA A 244 0.81 -10.63 20.01
CA ALA A 244 2.22 -10.92 20.13
C ALA A 244 3.03 -9.63 20.26
N THR A 245 3.89 -9.59 21.28
CA THR A 245 4.83 -8.50 21.51
C THR A 245 6.15 -8.69 20.76
N GLU A 246 6.40 -9.88 20.20
CA GLU A 246 7.66 -10.23 19.54
C GLU A 246 7.45 -10.72 18.09
N TRP A 247 8.36 -10.31 17.22
CA TRP A 247 8.41 -10.69 15.81
C TRP A 247 9.31 -11.90 15.60
N THR A 248 8.86 -12.89 14.84
CA THR A 248 9.65 -14.09 14.51
C THR A 248 10.34 -13.93 13.16
N LEU A 249 11.67 -14.05 13.12
CA LEU A 249 12.43 -14.03 11.86
C LEU A 249 12.19 -15.33 11.07
N GLU A 250 11.71 -15.23 9.83
CA GLU A 250 11.45 -16.39 8.95
C GLU A 250 12.45 -16.52 7.81
N HIS A 251 12.87 -15.40 7.21
CA HIS A 251 13.81 -15.39 6.09
C HIS A 251 14.89 -14.35 6.30
N GLN A 252 16.13 -14.70 5.95
CA GLN A 252 17.26 -13.78 6.02
C GLN A 252 18.28 -14.13 4.94
N VAL A 253 18.84 -13.11 4.29
CA VAL A 253 19.93 -13.26 3.32
C VAL A 253 20.82 -12.02 3.33
N SER A 254 22.09 -12.17 2.99
CA SER A 254 22.99 -11.03 2.83
C SER A 254 22.90 -10.44 1.41
N LEU A 255 22.97 -9.11 1.28
CA LEU A 255 23.04 -8.46 -0.04
C LEU A 255 24.24 -8.95 -0.88
N PRO A 256 25.45 -9.16 -0.30
CA PRO A 256 26.55 -9.75 -1.06
C PRO A 256 26.22 -11.11 -1.67
N ASP A 257 25.46 -11.96 -0.98
CA ASP A 257 25.04 -13.26 -1.54
C ASP A 257 24.06 -13.08 -2.71
N ILE A 258 23.13 -12.12 -2.61
CA ILE A 258 22.22 -11.77 -3.71
C ILE A 258 23.03 -11.27 -4.92
N TRP A 259 23.99 -10.36 -4.72
CA TRP A 259 24.84 -9.83 -5.79
C TRP A 259 25.75 -10.88 -6.43
N ALA A 260 26.16 -11.89 -5.65
CA ALA A 260 27.01 -12.97 -6.12
C ALA A 260 26.24 -13.98 -6.99
N ASP A 261 24.92 -14.09 -6.82
CA ASP A 261 24.08 -15.05 -7.53
C ASP A 261 24.09 -14.82 -9.05
N ARG A 262 23.99 -15.92 -9.80
CA ARG A 262 24.01 -15.91 -11.27
C ARG A 262 22.85 -15.11 -11.87
N SER A 263 21.67 -15.15 -11.25
CA SER A 263 20.47 -14.46 -11.75
C SER A 263 20.60 -12.95 -11.61
N TYR A 264 21.21 -12.45 -10.53
CA TYR A 264 21.47 -11.02 -10.34
C TYR A 264 22.44 -10.48 -11.40
N LYS A 265 23.51 -11.23 -11.68
CA LYS A 265 24.46 -10.90 -12.75
C LYS A 265 23.81 -10.95 -14.13
N ALA A 266 22.99 -11.97 -14.39
CA ALA A 266 22.26 -12.11 -15.66
C ALA A 266 21.25 -10.98 -15.88
N ALA A 267 20.64 -10.46 -14.80
CA ALA A 267 19.75 -9.30 -14.84
C ALA A 267 20.48 -7.98 -15.14
N GLY A 268 21.82 -7.95 -15.16
CA GLY A 268 22.60 -6.75 -15.48
C GLY A 268 22.51 -5.64 -14.42
N LEU A 269 22.08 -5.98 -13.21
CA LEU A 269 21.86 -5.02 -12.13
C LEU A 269 23.20 -4.58 -11.50
N PRO A 270 23.36 -3.30 -11.16
CA PRO A 270 24.59 -2.81 -10.53
C PRO A 270 24.66 -3.24 -9.06
N MET A 271 25.86 -3.52 -8.55
CA MET A 271 26.08 -3.80 -7.12
C MET A 271 25.97 -2.52 -6.27
N LYS A 272 24.74 -2.07 -6.04
CA LYS A 272 24.39 -0.94 -5.17
C LYS A 272 23.29 -1.38 -4.22
N ILE A 273 23.24 -0.74 -3.04
CA ILE A 273 22.16 -0.98 -2.07
C ILE A 273 20.84 -0.56 -2.72
N PRO A 274 19.88 -1.47 -2.91
CA PRO A 274 18.60 -1.13 -3.49
C PRO A 274 17.66 -0.51 -2.45
N VAL A 275 16.53 0.03 -2.91
CA VAL A 275 15.45 0.55 -2.07
C VAL A 275 14.34 -0.51 -2.00
N LEU A 276 13.81 -0.82 -0.82
CA LEU A 276 12.66 -1.72 -0.70
C LEU A 276 11.44 -1.13 -1.42
N ALA A 277 10.70 -2.00 -2.11
CA ALA A 277 9.44 -1.66 -2.74
C ALA A 277 8.27 -2.26 -1.96
N LEU A 278 8.17 -3.59 -1.93
CA LEU A 278 7.08 -4.33 -1.29
C LEU A 278 7.50 -5.78 -1.00
N ILE A 279 6.71 -6.46 -0.19
CA ILE A 279 6.76 -7.92 -0.02
C ILE A 279 5.69 -8.57 -0.91
N HIS A 280 6.00 -9.71 -1.53
CA HIS A 280 5.04 -10.43 -2.36
C HIS A 280 3.82 -10.85 -1.51
N PRO A 281 2.58 -10.60 -1.97
CA PRO A 281 1.40 -10.75 -1.12
C PRO A 281 1.07 -12.21 -0.76
N LYS A 282 1.63 -13.19 -1.50
CA LYS A 282 1.33 -14.61 -1.31
C LYS A 282 2.54 -15.48 -0.94
N ASP A 283 3.74 -14.92 -1.00
CA ASP A 283 4.98 -15.67 -0.75
C ASP A 283 5.95 -14.80 0.05
N PRO A 284 6.06 -14.99 1.38
CA PRO A 284 6.84 -14.10 2.23
C PRO A 284 8.35 -14.17 1.97
N ALA A 285 8.82 -15.15 1.19
CA ALA A 285 10.22 -15.22 0.80
C ALA A 285 10.56 -14.33 -0.40
N VAL A 286 9.59 -13.79 -1.12
CA VAL A 286 9.84 -12.94 -2.29
C VAL A 286 9.66 -11.48 -1.91
N VAL A 287 10.74 -10.71 -2.03
CA VAL A 287 10.79 -9.27 -1.71
C VAL A 287 11.20 -8.48 -2.95
N TYR A 288 10.51 -7.37 -3.20
CA TYR A 288 10.74 -6.50 -4.35
C TYR A 288 11.51 -5.25 -3.97
N PHE A 289 12.32 -4.79 -4.92
CA PHE A 289 13.24 -3.69 -4.73
C PHE A 289 13.30 -2.77 -5.95
N PHE A 290 13.38 -1.47 -5.71
CA PHE A 290 13.78 -0.48 -6.71
C PHE A 290 15.30 -0.36 -6.77
N LEU A 291 15.84 -0.35 -7.99
CA LEU A 291 17.23 0.01 -8.23
C LEU A 291 17.39 0.67 -9.60
N LYS A 292 17.79 1.95 -9.58
CA LYS A 292 17.79 2.81 -10.77
C LYS A 292 16.38 2.85 -11.39
N ASP A 293 16.26 2.30 -12.59
CA ASP A 293 15.08 2.20 -13.43
C ASP A 293 14.40 0.83 -13.35
N HIS A 294 14.94 -0.10 -12.56
CA HIS A 294 14.43 -1.48 -12.47
C HIS A 294 13.67 -1.72 -11.16
N LEU A 295 12.55 -2.43 -11.28
CA LEU A 295 11.85 -3.07 -10.17
C LEU A 295 12.07 -4.57 -10.32
N PHE A 296 12.63 -5.19 -9.29
CA PHE A 296 13.01 -6.60 -9.34
C PHE A 296 12.63 -7.32 -8.05
N GLY A 297 12.19 -8.56 -8.17
CA GLY A 297 11.88 -9.46 -7.07
C GLY A 297 13.03 -10.41 -6.78
N VAL A 298 13.33 -10.64 -5.51
CA VAL A 298 14.32 -11.61 -5.05
C VAL A 298 13.64 -12.63 -4.16
N ASP A 299 13.82 -13.91 -4.47
CA ASP A 299 13.49 -14.99 -3.54
C ASP A 299 14.64 -15.14 -2.54
N LEU A 300 14.39 -14.85 -1.27
CA LEU A 300 15.39 -14.84 -0.20
C LEU A 300 15.87 -16.26 0.19
N ARG A 301 15.12 -17.32 -0.13
CA ARG A 301 15.51 -18.72 0.13
C ARG A 301 16.62 -19.15 -0.85
N SER A 302 16.40 -18.85 -2.12
CA SER A 302 17.31 -19.18 -3.23
C SER A 302 18.33 -18.08 -3.52
N ARG A 303 18.12 -16.87 -2.97
CA ARG A 303 18.95 -15.66 -3.16
C ARG A 303 18.91 -15.14 -4.60
N SER A 304 17.95 -15.61 -5.39
CA SER A 304 17.89 -15.38 -6.83
C SER A 304 16.87 -14.31 -7.20
N VAL A 305 17.17 -13.56 -8.24
CA VAL A 305 16.24 -12.65 -8.90
C VAL A 305 15.22 -13.49 -9.66
N VAL A 306 13.95 -13.38 -9.27
CA VAL A 306 12.83 -14.11 -9.88
C VAL A 306 12.14 -13.30 -10.97
N GLU A 307 12.18 -11.98 -10.86
CA GLU A 307 11.51 -11.04 -11.77
C GLU A 307 12.35 -9.75 -11.85
N CYS A 308 12.46 -9.14 -13.03
CA CYS A 308 13.16 -7.85 -13.20
C CYS A 308 12.65 -7.15 -14.46
N GLU A 309 12.12 -5.93 -14.31
CA GLU A 309 11.71 -5.09 -15.44
C GLU A 309 11.99 -3.62 -15.17
N VAL A 310 12.01 -2.83 -16.24
CA VAL A 310 11.99 -1.37 -16.13
C VAL A 310 10.62 -0.93 -15.62
N TYR A 311 10.61 -0.13 -14.55
CA TYR A 311 9.36 0.40 -13.97
C TYR A 311 9.02 1.79 -14.48
N GLU A 312 7.71 2.06 -14.51
CA GLU A 312 7.11 3.34 -14.81
C GLU A 312 6.19 3.76 -13.66
N LEU A 313 6.54 4.84 -12.97
CA LEU A 313 5.71 5.51 -11.98
C LEU A 313 5.31 6.88 -12.50
N VAL A 314 4.13 7.36 -12.11
CA VAL A 314 3.69 8.75 -12.40
C VAL A 314 4.58 9.75 -11.66
N ALA A 315 4.88 9.44 -10.40
CA ALA A 315 5.79 10.17 -9.52
C ALA A 315 6.18 9.22 -8.37
N PRO A 316 7.24 9.52 -7.60
CA PRO A 316 8.18 10.63 -7.77
C PRO A 316 9.25 10.29 -8.81
N ASP A 317 10.23 11.17 -8.99
CA ASP A 317 11.44 10.84 -9.74
C ASP A 317 12.10 9.57 -9.21
N ARG A 318 12.75 8.82 -10.12
CA ARG A 318 13.38 7.53 -9.83
C ARG A 318 14.42 7.56 -8.70
N ASN A 319 15.02 8.72 -8.43
CA ASN A 319 15.98 8.92 -7.34
C ASN A 319 15.33 9.11 -5.95
N LEU A 320 14.01 9.30 -5.93
CA LEU A 320 13.20 9.62 -4.75
C LEU A 320 12.23 8.49 -4.36
N VAL A 321 12.29 7.34 -5.05
CA VAL A 321 11.47 6.17 -4.74
C VAL A 321 11.71 5.67 -3.31
N ALA A 322 10.65 5.08 -2.76
CA ALA A 322 10.47 4.62 -1.40
C ALA A 322 9.30 3.63 -1.38
N THR A 323 9.16 2.88 -0.29
CA THR A 323 8.16 1.81 -0.14
C THR A 323 6.72 2.30 -0.34
N ARG A 324 6.42 3.54 0.08
CA ARG A 324 5.08 4.14 -0.05
C ARG A 324 4.57 4.36 -1.49
N PHE A 325 5.42 4.25 -2.51
CA PHE A 325 5.04 4.59 -3.89
C PHE A 325 4.48 3.42 -4.70
N VAL A 326 4.46 2.22 -4.13
CA VAL A 326 3.77 1.07 -4.68
C VAL A 326 3.05 0.29 -3.60
N HIS A 327 1.96 -0.39 -3.99
CA HIS A 327 1.19 -1.29 -3.14
C HIS A 327 1.17 -2.69 -3.76
N ALA A 328 1.30 -3.72 -2.94
CA ALA A 328 1.00 -5.09 -3.34
C ALA A 328 -0.52 -5.30 -3.24
N TRP A 329 -1.22 -5.27 -4.37
CA TRP A 329 -2.68 -5.35 -4.37
C TRP A 329 -3.16 -6.71 -4.86
N GLU A 330 -3.69 -7.52 -3.94
CA GLU A 330 -4.44 -8.73 -4.29
C GLU A 330 -5.77 -8.33 -4.93
N LEU A 331 -6.00 -8.80 -6.16
CA LEU A 331 -7.16 -8.35 -6.94
C LEU A 331 -8.44 -9.04 -6.44
N PRO A 332 -9.54 -8.28 -6.23
CA PRO A 332 -10.86 -8.84 -5.95
C PRO A 332 -11.28 -9.84 -7.05
N PRO A 333 -12.13 -10.84 -6.73
CA PRO A 333 -12.59 -11.84 -7.70
C PRO A 333 -13.25 -11.26 -8.97
N SER A 334 -13.94 -10.12 -8.84
CA SER A 334 -14.50 -9.37 -9.96
C SER A 334 -13.43 -8.81 -10.90
N LEU A 335 -12.28 -8.42 -10.35
CA LEU A 335 -11.14 -7.94 -11.11
C LEU A 335 -10.27 -9.08 -11.70
N SER A 336 -10.37 -10.28 -11.12
CA SER A 336 -9.66 -11.47 -11.57
C SER A 336 -10.49 -12.38 -12.48
N SER A 337 -11.66 -11.95 -12.97
CA SER A 337 -12.55 -12.80 -13.79
C SER A 337 -13.03 -12.19 -15.11
N SER A 338 -12.81 -10.89 -15.35
CA SER A 338 -13.21 -10.27 -16.62
C SER A 338 -12.21 -10.56 -17.76
N SER A 339 -12.73 -10.75 -18.97
CA SER A 339 -11.99 -11.24 -20.13
C SER A 339 -10.99 -10.22 -20.68
N VAL A 340 -9.80 -10.71 -21.03
CA VAL A 340 -8.69 -9.97 -21.65
C VAL A 340 -9.08 -9.52 -23.06
N ASP A 341 -9.28 -8.22 -23.29
CA ASP A 341 -9.32 -7.68 -24.65
C ASP A 341 -7.89 -7.60 -25.21
N ASN A 342 -7.61 -8.45 -26.19
CA ASN A 342 -6.26 -8.85 -26.60
C ASN A 342 -5.52 -7.82 -27.50
N ASN A 343 -5.99 -6.57 -27.56
CA ASN A 343 -5.49 -5.58 -28.52
C ASN A 343 -4.60 -4.48 -27.92
N GLU A 344 -4.52 -4.38 -26.59
CA GLU A 344 -3.49 -3.61 -25.88
C GLU A 344 -3.05 -4.44 -24.67
N ARG A 345 -1.74 -4.59 -24.40
CA ARG A 345 -1.21 -5.32 -23.22
C ARG A 345 -1.49 -4.59 -21.88
N ARG A 346 -2.66 -3.95 -21.74
CA ARG A 346 -3.14 -3.18 -20.59
C ARG A 346 -4.63 -3.50 -20.40
N LEU A 347 -4.98 -4.21 -19.34
CA LEU A 347 -6.39 -4.37 -18.96
C LEU A 347 -6.88 -3.03 -18.42
N LYS A 348 -7.88 -2.41 -19.05
CA LYS A 348 -8.52 -1.17 -18.57
C LYS A 348 -9.76 -1.56 -17.77
N TYR A 349 -9.68 -1.47 -16.44
CA TYR A 349 -10.85 -1.64 -15.59
C TYR A 349 -11.64 -0.34 -15.48
N ILE A 350 -12.95 -0.46 -15.69
CA ILE A 350 -13.93 0.59 -15.47
C ILE A 350 -14.41 0.46 -14.03
N ILE A 351 -14.15 1.46 -13.21
CA ILE A 351 -14.84 1.63 -11.93
C ILE A 351 -15.92 2.67 -12.22
N GLY A 352 -17.21 2.34 -12.15
CA GLY A 352 -18.30 3.26 -12.48
C GLY A 352 -19.69 2.62 -12.61
N ARG A 353 -20.65 3.28 -11.94
CA ARG A 353 -22.04 2.94 -11.56
C ARG A 353 -22.24 1.69 -10.68
#